data_AF-A0A3B0SL93-F1
#
_entry.id   AF-A0A3B0SL93-F1
#
_cell.length_a   1.000
_cell.length_b   1.000
_cell.length_c   1.000
_cell.angle_alpha   90.00
_cell.angle_beta   90.00
_cell.angle_gamma   90.00
#
_symmetry.space_group_name_H-M   'P 1'
#
loop_
_entity.id
_entity.type
_entity.pdbx_description
1 polymer ?
#
loop_
_entity_poly.entity_id
_entity_poly.type
_entity_poly.pdbx_seq_one_letter_code
_entity_poly.pdbx_strand_id
1 'polypeptide(L)' 'SYAGIAQACGVQGVVATTMQGLTDALATAVKDQQNGKTTFIEVMLNQEMGEPFRRDAMTTPVEVAGISAADMRPQKV' A
#
# COMPACT_ATOMS: atom_id res chain seq x y z
N SER A 1 -21.32 -1.18 -6.99
CA SER A 1 -20.08 -1.34 -6.21
C SER A 1 -19.20 -2.34 -6.93
N TYR A 2 -17.87 -2.19 -6.89
CA TYR A 2 -16.96 -3.18 -7.47
C TYR A 2 -17.12 -4.54 -6.79
N ALA A 3 -17.44 -4.56 -5.49
CA ALA A 3 -17.82 -5.77 -4.77
C ALA A 3 -19.03 -6.48 -5.39
N GLY A 4 -20.06 -5.75 -5.84
CA GLY A 4 -21.22 -6.33 -6.51
C GLY A 4 -20.89 -6.92 -7.89
N ILE A 5 -19.96 -6.30 -8.63
CA ILE A 5 -19.45 -6.83 -9.90
C ILE A 5 -18.68 -8.13 -9.64
N ALA A 6 -17.84 -8.16 -8.60
CA ALA A 6 -17.10 -9.35 -8.22
C ALA A 6 -18.02 -10.54 -7.91
N GLN A 7 -19.13 -10.29 -7.19
CA GLN A 7 -20.18 -11.29 -6.96
C GLN A 7 -20.82 -11.77 -8.27
N ALA A 8 -21.12 -10.88 -9.20
CA ALA A 8 -21.64 -11.26 -10.52
C ALA A 8 -20.64 -12.08 -11.35
N CYS A 9 -19.33 -11.88 -11.12
CA CYS A 9 -18.25 -12.66 -11.72
C CYS A 9 -17.95 -13.98 -10.98
N GLY A 10 -18.71 -14.33 -9.94
CA GLY A 10 -18.59 -15.60 -9.22
C GLY A 10 -17.55 -15.63 -8.11
N VAL A 11 -17.03 -14.49 -7.68
CA VAL A 11 -16.15 -14.38 -6.50
C VAL A 11 -16.87 -13.65 -5.37
N GLN A 12 -16.44 -13.83 -4.12
CA GLN A 12 -17.03 -13.07 -3.03
C GLN A 12 -16.67 -11.59 -3.17
N GLY A 13 -17.62 -10.68 -2.91
CA GLY A 13 -17.39 -9.24 -2.90
C GLY A 13 -17.72 -8.64 -1.54
N VAL A 14 -16.78 -7.89 -0.97
CA VAL A 14 -16.90 -7.20 0.32
C VAL A 14 -16.54 -5.73 0.16
N VAL A 15 -17.25 -4.83 0.84
CA VAL A 15 -16.90 -3.41 0.90
C VAL A 15 -16.37 -3.09 2.30
N ALA A 16 -15.17 -2.52 2.38
CA ALA A 16 -14.55 -2.09 3.63
C ALA A 16 -14.55 -0.56 3.71
N THR A 17 -15.27 0.00 4.68
CA THR A 17 -15.42 1.46 4.88
C THR A 17 -14.66 1.99 6.09
N THR A 18 -14.08 1.11 6.90
CA THR A 18 -13.32 1.45 8.11
C THR A 18 -12.04 0.63 8.17
N MET A 19 -11.03 1.13 8.89
CA MET A 19 -9.76 0.42 9.10
C MET A 19 -9.96 -0.94 9.81
N GLN A 20 -10.86 -0.98 10.81
CA GLN A 20 -11.21 -2.23 11.49
C GLN A 20 -11.91 -3.20 10.53
N GLY A 21 -12.89 -2.71 9.78
CA GLY A 21 -13.59 -3.53 8.78
C GLY A 21 -12.65 -4.08 7.71
N LEU A 22 -11.64 -3.30 7.30
CA LEU A 22 -10.60 -3.78 6.39
C LEU A 22 -9.74 -4.88 7.03
N THR A 23 -9.34 -4.71 8.30
CA THR A 23 -8.56 -5.71 9.05
C THR A 23 -9.32 -7.03 9.14
N ASP A 24 -10.61 -6.98 9.49
CA ASP A 24 -11.46 -8.17 9.63
C ASP A 24 -11.72 -8.84 8.27
N ALA A 25 -11.96 -8.03 7.23
CA ALA A 25 -12.14 -8.52 5.86
C ALA A 25 -10.89 -9.22 5.34
N LEU A 26 -9.69 -8.67 5.59
CA LEU A 26 -8.42 -9.32 5.23
C LEU A 26 -8.21 -10.63 5.97
N ALA A 27 -8.43 -10.65 7.29
CA ALA A 27 -8.28 -11.86 8.09
C ALA A 27 -9.23 -12.98 7.63
N THR A 28 -10.44 -12.62 7.20
CA THR A 28 -11.43 -13.56 6.65
C THR A 28 -11.05 -14.00 5.25
N ALA A 29 -10.69 -13.08 4.36
CA ALA A 29 -10.31 -13.38 2.98
C ALA A 29 -9.11 -14.32 2.89
N VAL A 30 -8.13 -14.21 3.79
CA VAL A 30 -6.99 -15.14 3.84
C VAL A 30 -7.46 -16.57 4.18
N LYS A 31 -8.36 -16.73 5.15
CA LYS A 31 -8.93 -18.03 5.50
C LYS A 31 -9.79 -18.60 4.36
N ASP A 32 -10.59 -17.77 3.72
CA ASP A 32 -11.44 -18.16 2.61
C ASP A 32 -10.61 -18.56 1.37
N GLN A 33 -9.53 -17.84 1.08
CA GLN A 33 -8.60 -18.15 0.00
C GLN A 33 -7.91 -19.51 0.20
N GLN A 34 -7.56 -19.86 1.44
CA GLN A 34 -7.04 -21.21 1.76
C GLN A 34 -8.05 -22.32 1.46
N ASN A 35 -9.35 -22.00 1.53
CA ASN A 35 -10.45 -22.90 1.18
C ASN A 35 -10.90 -22.77 -0.30
N GLY A 36 -10.09 -22.12 -1.15
CA GLY A 36 -10.38 -21.94 -2.57
C GLY A 36 -11.47 -20.92 -2.90
N LYS A 37 -11.87 -20.09 -1.93
CA LYS A 37 -12.85 -19.02 -2.12
C LYS A 37 -12.14 -17.68 -2.23
N THR A 38 -12.14 -17.09 -3.42
CA THR A 38 -11.54 -15.78 -3.64
C THR A 38 -12.47 -14.66 -3.21
N THR A 39 -11.91 -13.71 -2.46
CA THR A 39 -12.61 -12.52 -1.97
C THR A 39 -12.03 -11.27 -2.63
N PHE A 40 -12.90 -10.49 -3.29
CA PHE A 40 -12.62 -9.14 -3.74
C PHE A 40 -13.03 -8.15 -2.64
N ILE A 41 -12.07 -7.33 -2.18
CA ILE A 41 -12.29 -6.32 -1.15
C ILE A 41 -12.24 -4.93 -1.78
N GLU A 42 -13.39 -4.26 -1.85
CA GLU A 42 -13.52 -2.87 -2.25
C GLU A 42 -13.23 -1.96 -1.04
N VAL A 43 -12.03 -1.37 -1.00
CA VAL A 43 -11.61 -0.48 0.09
C VAL A 43 -12.05 0.94 -0.22
N MET A 44 -12.94 1.49 0.61
CA MET A 44 -13.33 2.89 0.50
C MET A 44 -12.30 3.77 1.20
N LEU A 45 -11.57 4.51 0.39
CA LEU A 45 -10.60 5.50 0.84
C LEU A 45 -11.24 6.88 0.86
N ASN A 46 -10.79 7.73 1.78
CA ASN A 46 -10.96 9.16 1.63
C ASN A 46 -10.13 9.62 0.42
N GLN A 47 -10.62 10.63 -0.31
CA GLN A 47 -9.89 11.19 -1.43
C GLN A 47 -8.58 11.79 -0.91
N GLU A 48 -7.43 11.22 -1.29
CA GLU A 48 -6.13 11.79 -0.91
C GLU A 48 -5.93 13.14 -1.59
N MET A 49 -5.47 14.12 -0.81
CA MET A 49 -5.10 15.45 -1.29
C MET A 49 -3.77 15.39 -2.06
N GLY A 50 -3.81 15.12 -3.37
CA GLY A 50 -2.70 15.40 -4.28
C GLY A 50 -1.40 14.63 -4.01
N GLU A 51 -0.40 14.83 -4.89
CA GLU A 51 0.77 13.97 -5.11
C GLU A 51 1.37 13.31 -3.83
N PRO A 52 1.07 12.02 -3.57
CA PRO A 52 1.50 11.32 -2.35
C PRO A 52 3.02 11.09 -2.30
N PHE A 53 3.68 11.25 -3.45
CA PHE A 53 5.11 11.30 -3.59
C PHE A 53 5.45 12.70 -4.08
N ARG A 54 6.21 13.45 -3.29
CA ARG A 54 6.85 14.64 -3.83
C ARG A 54 7.61 14.18 -5.08
N ARG A 55 7.40 14.82 -6.23
CA ARG A 55 8.13 14.50 -7.47
C ARG A 55 9.66 14.51 -7.27
N ASP A 56 10.14 15.22 -6.25
CA ASP A 56 11.55 15.25 -5.86
C ASP A 56 12.04 14.02 -5.10
N ALA A 57 11.16 13.14 -4.60
CA ALA A 57 11.54 11.88 -3.96
C ALA A 57 12.22 10.91 -4.95
N MET A 58 12.00 11.11 -6.26
CA MET A 58 12.67 10.41 -7.35
C MET A 58 13.78 11.24 -8.00
N THR A 59 14.05 12.47 -7.53
CA THR A 59 15.10 13.32 -8.10
C THR A 59 16.46 12.85 -7.60
N THR A 60 17.38 12.63 -8.54
CA THR A 60 18.78 12.34 -8.23
C THR A 60 19.34 13.43 -7.29
N PRO A 61 19.92 13.06 -6.14
CA PRO A 61 20.52 14.03 -5.22
C PRO A 61 21.53 14.91 -5.96
N VAL A 62 21.35 16.22 -5.87
CA VAL A 62 22.33 17.18 -6.37
C VAL A 62 23.39 17.40 -5.30
N GLU A 63 24.67 17.41 -5.69
CA GLU A 63 25.76 17.70 -4.76
C GLU A 63 25.61 19.12 -4.21
N VAL A 64 25.37 19.23 -2.90
CA VAL A 64 25.23 20.52 -2.19
C VAL A 64 26.53 20.96 -1.51
N ALA A 65 27.50 20.05 -1.34
CA ALA A 65 28.84 20.34 -0.86
C ALA A 65 29.78 19.21 -1.28
N GLY A 66 30.88 19.53 -1.95
CA GLY A 66 31.89 18.56 -2.37
C GLY A 66 32.56 17.92 -1.16
N ILE A 67 32.15 16.71 -0.82
CA ILE A 67 32.76 15.94 0.27
C ILE A 67 34.17 15.56 -0.19
N SER A 68 35.20 16.01 0.52
CA SER A 68 36.56 15.56 0.26
C SER A 68 36.77 14.21 0.91
N ALA A 69 37.46 13.29 0.24
CA ALA A 69 37.88 12.03 0.86
C ALA A 69 38.75 12.27 2.12
N ALA A 70 39.40 13.44 2.21
CA ALA A 70 40.15 13.87 3.39
C ALA A 70 39.27 14.19 4.61
N ASP A 71 37.97 14.41 4.42
CA ASP A 71 37.02 14.72 5.51
C ASP A 71 36.53 13.46 6.24
N MET A 72 36.75 12.28 5.65
CA MET A 72 36.29 11.00 6.19
C MET A 72 37.13 10.55 7.40
N ARG A 73 36.47 9.95 8.40
CA ARG A 73 37.13 9.40 9.61
C ARG A 73 36.90 7.89 9.72
N PRO A 74 37.81 7.13 10.36
CA PRO A 74 37.64 5.68 10.52
C PRO A 74 36.40 5.35 11.33
N GLN A 75 35.57 4.43 10.82
CA GLN A 75 34.41 3.94 11.55
C GLN A 75 34.87 2.91 12.60
N LYS A 76 34.40 3.08 13.83
CA LYS A 76 34.63 2.10 14.90
C LYS A 76 33.62 0.96 14.74
N VAL A 77 34.11 -0.28 14.73
CA VAL A 77 33.29 -1.50 14.81
C VAL A 77 32.86 -1.73 16.26
#